data_AF-Q7U7M7-F1
#
_entry.id   AF-Q7U7M7-F1
#
_cell.length_a   1.000
_cell.length_b   1.000
_cell.length_c   1.000
_cell.angle_alpha   90.00
_cell.angle_beta   90.00
_cell.angle_gamma   90.00
#
_symmetry.space_group_name_H-M   'P 1'
#
loop_
_entity.id
_entity.type
_entity.pdbx_description
1 polymer ?
#
loop_
_entity_poly.entity_id
_entity_poly.type
_entity_poly.pdbx_seq_one_letter_code
_entity_poly.pdbx_strand_id
1 'polypeptide(L)'
;MININRHISTAIIASLLALTTVNPSRAEEIDLVKDLNELRLSLIEAGFKIKFEKPPMQGTYGLINTKKKVIWIAPITQQMRIFRTTFLHEAVHAAQTCRTGSLQPIGWMPNVDEAVKIAIESILYRNYESEKFDIEREAFLMQGQPDAVPKIRRELKDHC
;
A
#
# COMPACT_ATOMS: atom_id res chain seq x y z
N MET A 1 -44.87 -62.24 -22.24
CA MET A 1 -43.99 -61.54 -23.20
C MET A 1 -43.90 -60.09 -22.79
N ILE A 2 -42.68 -59.64 -22.50
CA ILE A 2 -42.33 -58.27 -22.14
C ILE A 2 -42.47 -57.39 -23.39
N ASN A 3 -43.13 -56.25 -23.31
CA ASN A 3 -42.71 -55.11 -24.10
C ASN A 3 -42.89 -53.80 -23.34
N ILE A 4 -41.75 -53.13 -23.19
CA ILE A 4 -41.53 -51.88 -22.49
C ILE A 4 -41.70 -50.79 -23.55
N ASN A 5 -42.52 -49.76 -23.31
CA ASN A 5 -42.08 -48.44 -23.72
C ASN A 5 -42.62 -47.32 -22.84
N ARG A 6 -41.66 -46.58 -22.31
CA ARG A 6 -41.77 -45.60 -21.24
C ARG A 6 -41.35 -44.27 -21.86
N HIS A 7 -42.26 -43.32 -22.03
CA HIS A 7 -41.89 -41.93 -22.28
C HIS A 7 -42.65 -41.01 -21.35
N ILE A 8 -42.03 -40.81 -20.18
CA ILE A 8 -42.30 -39.72 -19.24
C ILE A 8 -41.68 -38.48 -19.87
N SER A 9 -42.51 -37.53 -20.31
CA SER A 9 -42.06 -36.21 -20.73
C SER A 9 -41.76 -35.37 -19.50
N THR A 10 -40.54 -35.45 -18.98
CA THR A 10 -39.98 -34.49 -18.03
C THR A 10 -39.65 -33.19 -18.77
N ALA A 11 -40.42 -32.13 -18.50
CA ALA A 11 -40.04 -30.77 -18.86
C ALA A 11 -38.81 -30.37 -18.05
N ILE A 12 -37.66 -30.22 -18.72
CA ILE A 12 -36.44 -29.71 -18.12
C ILE A 12 -36.53 -28.19 -18.12
N ILE A 13 -36.77 -27.60 -16.95
CA ILE A 13 -36.59 -26.17 -16.71
C ILE A 13 -35.09 -25.91 -16.71
N ALA A 14 -34.56 -25.34 -17.79
CA ALA A 14 -33.20 -24.85 -17.83
C ALA A 14 -33.12 -23.55 -17.01
N SER A 15 -32.78 -23.65 -15.74
CA SER A 15 -32.34 -22.50 -14.95
C SER A 15 -30.98 -22.03 -15.48
N LEU A 16 -30.98 -20.92 -16.20
CA LEU A 16 -29.77 -20.15 -16.51
C LEU A 16 -29.22 -19.58 -15.19
N LEU A 17 -28.28 -20.28 -14.57
CA LEU A 17 -27.37 -19.69 -13.60
C LEU A 17 -26.36 -18.84 -14.39
N ALA A 18 -26.62 -17.54 -14.47
CA ALA A 18 -25.61 -16.58 -14.87
C ALA A 18 -24.51 -16.57 -13.80
N LEU A 19 -23.44 -17.32 -14.04
CA LEU A 19 -22.18 -17.18 -13.31
C LEU A 19 -21.58 -15.82 -13.69
N THR A 20 -21.96 -14.77 -12.97
CA THR A 20 -21.18 -13.53 -12.95
C THR A 20 -19.86 -13.84 -12.29
N THR A 21 -18.83 -14.16 -13.08
CA THR A 21 -17.46 -14.21 -12.59
C THR A 21 -17.06 -12.80 -12.15
N VAL A 22 -17.22 -12.48 -10.87
CA VAL A 22 -16.62 -11.27 -10.29
C VAL A 22 -15.12 -11.43 -10.47
N ASN A 23 -14.53 -10.63 -11.35
CA ASN A 23 -13.11 -10.72 -11.65
C ASN A 23 -12.34 -10.25 -10.39
N PRO A 24 -11.59 -11.12 -9.69
CA PRO A 24 -10.97 -10.80 -8.40
C PRO A 24 -10.06 -9.56 -8.51
N SER A 25 -9.39 -9.43 -9.66
CA SER A 25 -8.51 -8.29 -9.99
C SER A 25 -9.19 -6.93 -9.92
N ARG A 26 -10.47 -6.84 -10.29
CA ARG A 26 -11.21 -5.57 -10.26
C ARG A 26 -11.61 -5.19 -8.84
N ALA A 27 -11.98 -6.17 -8.01
CA ALA A 27 -12.33 -5.92 -6.62
C ALA A 27 -11.09 -5.50 -5.81
N GLU A 28 -9.97 -6.18 -6.00
CA GLU A 28 -8.68 -5.82 -5.38
C GLU A 28 -8.18 -4.44 -5.84
N GLU A 29 -8.34 -4.09 -7.12
CA GLU A 29 -7.99 -2.76 -7.63
C GLU A 29 -8.85 -1.65 -7.02
N ILE A 30 -10.17 -1.87 -6.89
CA ILE A 30 -11.09 -0.92 -6.25
C ILE A 30 -10.74 -0.73 -4.77
N ASP A 31 -10.46 -1.83 -4.06
CA ASP A 31 -10.10 -1.78 -2.64
C ASP A 31 -8.74 -1.07 -2.44
N LEU A 32 -7.76 -1.36 -3.30
CA LEU A 32 -6.47 -0.68 -3.32
C LEU A 32 -6.61 0.84 -3.51
N VAL A 33 -7.44 1.26 -4.46
CA VAL A 33 -7.70 2.68 -4.73
C VAL A 33 -8.38 3.34 -3.54
N LYS A 34 -9.33 2.65 -2.91
CA LYS A 34 -10.03 3.15 -1.72
C LYS A 34 -9.08 3.31 -0.54
N ASP A 35 -8.31 2.26 -0.22
CA ASP A 35 -7.34 2.21 0.87
C ASP A 35 -6.30 3.34 0.77
N LEU A 36 -5.73 3.54 -0.43
CA LEU A 36 -4.78 4.64 -0.66
C LEU A 36 -5.43 6.02 -0.59
N ASN A 37 -6.68 6.16 -1.00
CA ASN A 37 -7.39 7.42 -0.85
C ASN A 37 -7.70 7.73 0.62
N GLU A 38 -8.06 6.74 1.43
CA GLU A 38 -8.26 6.91 2.87
C GLU A 38 -6.95 7.33 3.56
N LEU A 39 -5.83 6.72 3.21
CA LEU A 39 -4.51 7.15 3.70
C LEU A 39 -4.21 8.60 3.30
N ARG A 40 -4.46 8.96 2.04
CA ARG A 40 -4.26 10.33 1.54
C ARG A 40 -5.06 11.34 2.34
N LEU A 41 -6.32 11.03 2.67
CA LEU A 41 -7.16 11.90 3.50
C LEU A 41 -6.60 12.04 4.91
N SER A 42 -6.19 10.94 5.56
CA SER A 42 -5.58 11.00 6.90
C SER A 42 -4.26 11.80 6.93
N LEU A 43 -3.45 11.72 5.87
CA LEU A 43 -2.25 12.56 5.75
C LEU A 43 -2.60 14.04 5.63
N ILE A 44 -3.65 14.37 4.86
CA ILE A 44 -4.14 15.75 4.72
C ILE A 44 -4.68 16.26 6.06
N GLU A 45 -5.43 15.45 6.79
CA GLU A 45 -5.93 15.75 8.14
C GLU A 45 -4.78 16.01 9.12
N ALA A 46 -3.69 15.23 9.03
CA ALA A 46 -2.44 15.45 9.79
C ALA A 46 -1.62 16.68 9.34
N GLY A 47 -2.12 17.44 8.36
CA GLY A 47 -1.54 18.68 7.86
C GLY A 47 -0.53 18.52 6.73
N PHE A 48 -0.42 17.35 6.12
CA PHE A 48 0.47 17.13 4.97
C PHE A 48 -0.18 17.55 3.65
N LYS A 49 0.62 18.18 2.79
CA LYS A 49 0.28 18.46 1.39
C LYS A 49 0.81 17.33 0.53
N ILE A 50 -0.08 16.69 -0.21
CA ILE A 50 0.29 15.58 -1.11
C ILE A 50 0.35 16.10 -2.54
N LYS A 51 1.49 15.89 -3.22
CA LYS A 51 1.72 16.36 -4.57
C LYS A 51 2.12 15.21 -5.49
N PHE A 52 1.32 15.00 -6.53
CA PHE A 52 1.61 14.06 -7.61
C PHE A 52 2.40 14.76 -8.72
N GLU A 53 3.63 15.16 -8.39
CA GLU A 53 4.57 15.86 -9.27
C GLU A 53 5.98 15.31 -9.08
N LYS A 54 6.91 15.64 -9.99
CA LYS A 54 8.31 15.22 -9.84
C LYS A 54 8.89 15.77 -8.53
N PRO A 55 9.50 14.93 -7.66
CA PRO A 55 10.17 15.41 -6.47
C PRO A 55 11.29 16.42 -6.79
N PRO A 56 11.55 17.40 -5.92
CA PRO A 56 12.63 18.37 -6.11
C PRO A 56 14.03 17.73 -6.06
N MET A 57 14.16 16.53 -5.48
CA MET A 57 15.41 15.77 -5.45
C MET A 57 15.50 14.86 -6.68
N GLN A 58 16.57 15.02 -7.48
CA GLN A 58 16.80 14.20 -8.67
C GLN A 58 17.00 12.72 -8.29
N GLY A 59 16.52 11.82 -9.16
CA GLY A 59 16.69 10.37 -8.99
C GLY A 59 15.72 9.72 -7.98
N THR A 60 14.82 10.48 -7.36
CA THR A 60 13.85 9.96 -6.39
C THR A 60 12.44 9.84 -7.00
N TYR A 61 11.71 8.81 -6.58
CA TYR A 61 10.31 8.59 -6.96
C TYR A 61 9.33 9.10 -5.91
N GLY A 62 9.72 9.09 -4.64
CA GLY A 62 9.01 9.67 -3.51
C GLY A 62 9.95 10.61 -2.76
N LEU A 63 9.39 11.62 -2.09
CA LEU A 63 10.13 12.46 -1.16
C LEU A 63 9.20 13.10 -0.13
N ILE A 64 9.64 13.13 1.13
CA ILE A 64 8.98 13.87 2.20
C ILE A 64 9.78 15.08 2.70
N ASN A 65 9.13 16.22 2.59
CA ASN A 65 9.32 17.47 3.30
C ASN A 65 8.79 17.47 4.74
N THR A 66 9.45 16.87 5.74
CA THR A 66 8.86 16.80 7.10
C THR A 66 8.62 18.18 7.72
N LYS A 67 9.58 19.10 7.61
CA LYS A 67 9.45 20.48 8.12
C LYS A 67 8.31 21.26 7.44
N LYS A 68 8.15 21.08 6.12
CA LYS A 68 7.11 21.76 5.34
C LYS A 68 5.79 20.97 5.29
N LYS A 69 5.76 19.77 5.87
CA LYS A 69 4.71 18.76 5.71
C LYS A 69 4.26 18.61 4.25
N VAL A 70 5.20 18.32 3.35
CA VAL A 70 4.91 18.07 1.92
C VAL A 70 5.40 16.70 1.53
N ILE A 71 4.57 15.91 0.84
CA ILE A 71 4.96 14.65 0.22
C ILE A 71 4.86 14.81 -1.29
N TRP A 72 5.91 14.41 -2.00
CA TRP A 72 5.97 14.32 -3.45
C TRP A 72 5.96 12.85 -3.87
N ILE A 73 5.14 12.51 -4.86
CA ILE A 73 5.15 11.19 -5.51
C ILE A 73 5.20 11.42 -7.02
N ALA A 74 6.24 10.91 -7.67
CA ALA A 74 6.42 11.03 -9.10
C ALA A 74 5.30 10.25 -9.84
N PRO A 75 4.57 10.87 -10.80
CA PRO A 75 3.48 10.18 -11.53
C PRO A 75 3.91 8.91 -12.27
N ILE A 76 5.18 8.81 -12.69
CA ILE A 76 5.74 7.64 -13.38
C ILE A 76 5.63 6.34 -12.56
N THR A 77 5.52 6.45 -11.23
CA THR A 77 5.40 5.30 -10.32
C THR A 77 4.15 4.46 -10.58
N GLN A 78 3.07 5.04 -11.14
CA GLN A 78 1.87 4.30 -11.54
C GLN A 78 2.18 3.37 -12.71
N GLN A 79 2.88 3.88 -13.73
CA GLN A 79 3.27 3.10 -14.92
C GLN A 79 4.27 1.99 -14.55
N MET A 80 5.16 2.28 -13.61
CA MET A 80 6.12 1.31 -13.06
C MET A 80 5.51 0.33 -12.05
N ARG A 81 4.23 0.50 -11.69
CA ARG A 81 3.51 -0.31 -10.68
C ARG A 81 4.17 -0.32 -9.29
N ILE A 82 4.85 0.77 -8.93
CA ILE A 82 5.46 0.99 -7.61
C ILE A 82 4.79 2.11 -6.81
N PHE A 83 3.69 2.69 -7.32
CA PHE A 83 2.98 3.79 -6.68
C PHE A 83 2.57 3.47 -5.23
N ARG A 84 1.96 2.30 -4.97
CA ARG A 84 1.52 1.91 -3.62
C ARG A 84 2.70 1.92 -2.65
N THR A 85 3.77 1.20 -2.98
CA THR A 85 4.94 1.05 -2.11
C THR A 85 5.63 2.39 -1.89
N THR A 86 5.80 3.20 -2.94
CA THR A 86 6.39 4.54 -2.81
C THR A 86 5.55 5.45 -1.94
N PHE A 87 4.22 5.46 -2.12
CA PHE A 87 3.33 6.31 -1.33
C PHE A 87 3.27 5.87 0.14
N LEU A 88 3.24 4.56 0.40
CA LEU A 88 3.27 4.02 1.75
C LEU A 88 4.59 4.35 2.46
N HIS A 89 5.72 4.28 1.76
CA HIS A 89 7.04 4.63 2.31
C HIS A 89 7.06 6.07 2.83
N GLU A 90 6.66 7.04 2.00
CA GLU A 90 6.61 8.45 2.42
C GLU A 90 5.57 8.68 3.53
N ALA A 91 4.47 7.92 3.54
CA ALA A 91 3.46 8.00 4.59
C ALA A 91 3.96 7.45 5.94
N VAL A 92 4.81 6.43 5.94
CA VAL A 92 5.50 5.96 7.16
C VAL A 92 6.39 7.06 7.70
N HIS A 93 7.18 7.73 6.84
CA HIS A 93 7.99 8.87 7.29
C HIS A 93 7.14 10.01 7.86
N ALA A 94 5.95 10.28 7.31
CA ALA A 94 5.03 11.24 7.91
C ALA A 94 4.64 10.83 9.33
N ALA A 95 4.24 9.57 9.54
CA ALA A 95 3.89 9.04 10.85
C ALA A 95 5.08 9.09 11.83
N GLN A 96 6.28 8.71 11.38
CA GLN A 96 7.53 8.76 12.14
C GLN A 96 7.88 10.17 12.65
N THR A 97 7.34 11.22 12.02
CA THR A 97 7.57 12.60 12.47
C THR A 97 6.56 13.14 13.48
N CYS A 98 5.42 12.48 13.66
CA CYS A 98 4.31 13.12 14.37
C CYS A 98 4.53 13.28 15.88
N ARG A 99 5.25 12.36 16.51
CA ARG A 99 5.50 12.43 17.97
C ARG A 99 6.45 13.56 18.37
N THR A 100 7.48 13.82 17.57
CA THR A 100 8.61 14.68 17.96
C THR A 100 8.84 15.86 17.02
N GLY A 101 8.22 15.86 15.85
CA GLY A 101 8.52 16.79 14.76
C GLY A 101 9.82 16.46 13.99
N SER A 102 10.52 15.39 14.36
CA SER A 102 11.73 14.87 13.69
C SER A 102 11.52 13.41 13.29
N LEU A 103 12.21 12.94 12.24
CA LEU A 103 12.13 11.52 11.86
C LEU A 103 12.74 10.67 12.97
N GLN A 104 11.94 9.80 13.55
CA GLN A 104 12.35 8.79 14.52
C GLN A 104 11.57 7.50 14.22
N PRO A 105 12.19 6.31 14.39
CA PRO A 105 11.46 5.06 14.29
C PRO A 105 10.31 5.01 15.30
N ILE A 106 9.17 4.45 14.89
CA ILE A 106 8.01 4.23 15.77
C ILE A 106 8.20 2.93 16.59
N GLY A 107 8.97 1.97 16.06
CA GLY A 107 9.18 0.63 16.61
C GLY A 107 8.43 -0.47 15.85
N TRP A 108 8.02 -0.22 14.60
CA TRP A 108 7.36 -1.23 13.78
C TRP A 108 8.36 -2.20 13.18
N MET A 109 8.24 -3.47 13.54
CA MET A 109 9.12 -4.54 13.07
C MET A 109 8.29 -5.74 12.57
N PRO A 110 7.54 -5.60 11.46
CA PRO A 110 6.76 -6.70 10.92
C PRO A 110 7.67 -7.86 10.51
N ASN A 111 7.22 -9.09 10.73
CA ASN A 111 7.96 -10.27 10.31
C ASN A 111 7.87 -10.42 8.78
N VAL A 112 9.02 -10.59 8.13
CA VAL A 112 9.15 -10.79 6.68
C VAL A 112 10.10 -11.94 6.41
N ASP A 113 10.01 -12.53 5.21
CA ASP A 113 10.96 -13.55 4.78
C ASP A 113 12.41 -13.03 4.80
N GLU A 114 13.36 -13.92 5.09
CA GLU A 114 14.78 -13.55 5.17
C GLU A 114 15.30 -12.94 3.86
N ALA A 115 14.80 -13.39 2.71
CA ALA A 115 15.15 -12.82 1.41
C ALA A 115 14.75 -11.34 1.30
N VAL A 116 13.58 -10.96 1.85
CA VAL A 116 13.12 -9.56 1.88
C VAL A 116 14.01 -8.74 2.80
N LYS A 117 14.35 -9.28 3.98
CA LYS A 117 15.25 -8.62 4.92
C LYS A 117 16.62 -8.32 4.30
N ILE A 118 17.24 -9.32 3.64
CA ILE A 118 18.52 -9.14 2.94
C ILE A 118 18.42 -8.08 1.84
N ALA A 119 17.32 -8.08 1.07
CA ALA A 119 17.10 -7.09 0.02
C ALA A 119 17.01 -5.67 0.61
N ILE A 120 16.30 -5.49 1.72
CA ILE A 120 16.19 -4.22 2.43
C ILE A 120 17.58 -3.78 2.92
N GLU A 121 18.32 -4.63 3.63
CA GLU A 121 19.68 -4.28 4.10
C GLU A 121 20.59 -3.87 2.94
N SER A 122 20.53 -4.59 1.81
CA SER A 122 21.29 -4.23 0.61
C SER A 122 20.92 -2.85 0.04
N ILE A 123 19.66 -2.45 0.14
CA ILE A 123 19.21 -1.11 -0.26
C ILE A 123 19.74 -0.06 0.74
N LEU A 124 19.66 -0.33 2.04
CA LEU A 124 20.14 0.57 3.10
C LEU A 124 21.63 0.86 2.93
N TYR A 125 22.46 -0.18 2.85
CA TYR A 125 23.92 -0.04 2.70
C TYR A 125 24.36 0.70 1.44
N ARG A 126 23.57 0.70 0.37
CA ARG A 126 23.93 1.34 -0.90
C ARG A 126 23.49 2.79 -1.02
N ASN A 127 22.40 3.17 -0.35
CA ASN A 127 21.70 4.43 -0.65
C ASN A 127 21.56 5.36 0.54
N TYR A 128 21.89 4.91 1.76
CA TYR A 128 21.64 5.66 2.97
C TYR A 128 22.87 5.71 3.88
N GLU A 129 22.96 6.79 4.65
CA GLU A 129 23.90 6.90 5.76
C GLU A 129 23.44 6.02 6.93
N SER A 130 24.40 5.48 7.67
CA SER A 130 24.15 4.49 8.74
C SER A 130 23.17 4.99 9.81
N GLU A 131 23.18 6.30 10.09
CA GLU A 131 22.34 6.97 11.08
C GLU A 131 20.86 6.99 10.68
N LYS A 132 20.56 6.72 9.41
CA LYS A 132 19.18 6.64 8.90
C LYS A 132 18.66 5.22 8.81
N PHE A 133 19.49 4.21 9.04
CA PHE A 133 19.12 2.82 8.77
C PHE A 133 17.85 2.40 9.50
N ASP A 134 17.70 2.74 10.78
CA ASP A 134 16.52 2.32 11.54
C ASP A 134 15.23 2.97 11.03
N ILE A 135 15.29 4.25 10.64
CA ILE A 135 14.16 5.02 10.09
C ILE A 135 13.72 4.42 8.76
N GLU A 136 14.68 4.20 7.86
CA GLU A 136 14.44 3.72 6.50
C GLU A 136 14.05 2.24 6.50
N ARG A 137 14.68 1.41 7.36
CA ARG A 137 14.34 0.00 7.52
C ARG A 137 12.87 -0.17 7.91
N GLU A 138 12.41 0.60 8.88
CA GLU A 138 11.01 0.56 9.30
C GLU A 138 10.06 0.93 8.14
N ALA A 139 10.39 1.96 7.36
CA ALA A 139 9.62 2.35 6.18
C ALA A 139 9.60 1.24 5.11
N PHE A 140 10.75 0.63 4.80
CA PHE A 140 10.84 -0.48 3.85
C PHE A 140 10.11 -1.74 4.32
N LEU A 141 10.16 -2.04 5.61
CA LEU A 141 9.45 -3.20 6.17
C LEU A 141 7.93 -2.99 6.12
N MET A 142 7.46 -1.78 6.40
CA MET A 142 6.04 -1.46 6.46
C MET A 142 5.41 -1.28 5.07
N GLN A 143 6.11 -0.73 4.08
CA GLN A 143 5.55 -0.39 2.76
C GLN A 143 4.95 -1.58 1.98
N GLY A 144 5.35 -2.82 2.33
CA GLY A 144 4.87 -4.05 1.71
C GLY A 144 3.78 -4.78 2.51
N GLN A 145 3.41 -4.31 3.70
CA GLN A 145 2.49 -5.03 4.56
C GLN A 145 1.03 -4.86 4.12
N PRO A 146 0.19 -5.91 4.24
CA PRO A 146 -1.23 -5.81 3.93
C PRO A 146 -1.97 -4.85 4.87
N ASP A 147 -1.50 -4.70 6.11
CA ASP A 147 -2.10 -3.83 7.13
C ASP A 147 -1.37 -2.49 7.30
N ALA A 148 -0.52 -2.11 6.34
CA ALA A 148 0.26 -0.87 6.40
C ALA A 148 -0.64 0.37 6.52
N VAL A 149 -1.66 0.51 5.66
CA VAL A 149 -2.55 1.68 5.67
C VAL A 149 -3.28 1.85 7.01
N PRO A 150 -4.01 0.85 7.55
CA PRO A 150 -4.69 1.05 8.83
C PRO A 150 -3.72 1.34 9.98
N LYS A 151 -2.48 0.79 9.97
CA LYS A 151 -1.45 1.13 10.97
C LYS A 151 -0.98 2.58 10.85
N ILE A 152 -0.61 3.02 9.65
CA ILE A 152 -0.15 4.39 9.39
C ILE A 152 -1.24 5.39 9.75
N ARG A 153 -2.48 5.16 9.32
CA ARG A 153 -3.61 6.04 9.64
C ARG A 153 -3.87 6.17 11.14
N ARG A 154 -3.71 5.07 11.89
CA ARG A 154 -3.85 5.09 13.35
C ARG A 154 -2.77 5.96 13.98
N GLU A 155 -1.51 5.75 13.62
CA GLU A 155 -0.40 6.56 14.15
C GLU A 155 -0.58 8.04 13.79
N LEU A 156 -1.02 8.33 12.56
CA LEU A 156 -1.30 9.70 12.14
C LEU A 156 -2.40 10.35 12.98
N LYS A 157 -3.46 9.60 13.31
CA LYS A 157 -4.59 10.11 14.11
C LYS A 157 -4.24 10.28 15.59
N ASP A 158 -3.42 9.40 16.14
CA ASP A 158 -3.14 9.35 17.57
C ASP A 158 -2.03 10.34 17.97
N HIS A 159 -1.18 10.74 17.01
CA HIS A 159 0.02 11.52 17.28
C HIS A 159 0.22 12.77 16.40
N CYS A 160 -0.58 12.94 15.36
CA CYS A 160 -0.74 14.22 14.65
C CYS A 160 -2.17 14.74 14.90
#